data_AF-A0A382XCT6-F1
#
_entry.id   AF-A0A382XCT6-F1
#
_cell.length_a   1.000
_cell.length_b   1.000
_cell.length_c   1.000
_cell.angle_alpha   90.00
_cell.angle_beta   90.00
_cell.angle_gamma   90.00
#
_symmetry.space_group_name_H-M   'P 1'
#
loop_
_entity.id
_entity.type
_entity.pdbx_description
1 polymer ?
#
loop_
_entity_poly.entity_id
_entity_poly.type
_entity_poly.pdbx_seq_one_letter_code
_entity_poly.pdbx_strand_id
1 'polypeptide(L)' 'VEYSKSETIEAGMRFKTKSGIIVETTGITMNVESTEVFVHEVEIVEGIGQSNRYYHNLDTAKPI' A
#
# COMPACT_ATOMS: atom_id res chain seq x y z
N VAL A 1 -13.10 -0.65 -3.06
CA VAL A 1 -12.21 -1.68 -3.62
C VAL A 1 -11.65 -2.45 -2.44
N GLU A 2 -11.63 -3.78 -2.49
CA GLU A 2 -11.02 -4.62 -1.46
C GLU A 2 -9.62 -5.00 -1.97
N TYR A 3 -8.64 -4.21 -1.56
CA TYR A 3 -7.26 -4.32 -2.02
C TYR A 3 -6.60 -5.62 -1.54
N SER A 4 -7.00 -6.15 -0.37
CA SER A 4 -6.49 -7.45 0.08
C SER A 4 -6.87 -8.62 -0.84
N LYS A 5 -7.83 -8.45 -1.74
CA LYS A 5 -8.22 -9.44 -2.76
C LYS A 5 -7.74 -9.09 -4.16
N SER A 6 -6.98 -8.01 -4.31
CA SER A 6 -6.49 -7.53 -5.60
C SER A 6 -5.10 -8.10 -5.88
N GLU A 7 -4.99 -8.97 -6.87
CA GLU A 7 -3.71 -9.55 -7.32
C GLU A 7 -2.73 -8.52 -7.90
N THR A 8 -3.26 -7.38 -8.33
CA THR A 8 -2.52 -6.29 -8.95
C THR A 8 -2.92 -4.94 -8.35
N ILE A 9 -2.03 -3.97 -8.50
CA ILE A 9 -2.26 -2.58 -8.13
C ILE A 9 -1.62 -1.68 -9.18
N GLU A 10 -2.26 -0.56 -9.50
CA GLU A 10 -1.66 0.45 -10.34
C GLU A 10 -0.58 1.20 -9.56
N ALA A 11 0.51 1.60 -10.23
CA ALA A 11 1.51 2.49 -9.64
C ALA A 11 1.00 3.94 -9.62
N GLY A 12 1.46 4.74 -8.66
CA GLY A 12 1.13 6.16 -8.55
C GLY A 12 -0.17 6.48 -7.80
N MET A 13 -0.86 5.47 -7.28
CA MET A 13 -2.05 5.69 -6.44
C MET A 13 -1.63 6.14 -5.04
N ARG A 14 -2.29 7.18 -4.50
CA ARG A 14 -1.93 7.74 -3.20
C ARG A 14 -2.92 7.37 -2.11
N PHE A 15 -2.38 7.10 -0.92
CA PHE A 15 -3.16 6.72 0.25
C PHE A 15 -2.65 7.43 1.50
N LYS A 16 -3.58 7.73 2.41
CA LYS A 16 -3.29 8.10 3.79
C LYS A 16 -3.51 6.90 4.70
N THR A 17 -2.44 6.45 5.37
CA THR A 17 -2.51 5.32 6.31
C THR A 17 -3.23 5.71 7.62
N LYS A 18 -3.56 4.73 8.47
CA LYS A 18 -4.16 4.99 9.81
C LYS A 18 -3.27 5.84 10.71
N SER A 19 -1.94 5.78 10.55
CA SER A 19 -0.99 6.61 11.29
C SER A 19 -0.83 8.02 10.69
N GLY A 20 -1.52 8.32 9.59
CA GLY A 20 -1.49 9.62 8.94
C GLY A 20 -0.37 9.83 7.93
N ILE A 21 0.40 8.77 7.62
CA ILE A 21 1.49 8.81 6.64
C ILE A 21 0.90 8.80 5.22
N ILE A 22 1.46 9.60 4.31
CA ILE A 22 1.09 9.60 2.89
C ILE A 22 2.03 8.67 2.14
N VAL A 23 1.45 7.72 1.42
CA VAL A 23 2.19 6.73 0.64
C VAL A 23 1.67 6.63 -0.79
N GLU A 24 2.54 6.21 -1.71
CA GLU A 24 2.22 6.00 -3.13
C GLU A 24 2.53 4.55 -3.52
N THR A 25 1.64 3.91 -4.28
CA THR A 25 1.81 2.53 -4.74
C THR A 25 2.90 2.43 -5.82
N THR A 26 3.73 1.38 -5.76
CA THR A 26 4.80 1.16 -6.76
C THR A 26 4.36 0.26 -7.92
N GLY A 27 3.17 -0.35 -7.82
CA GLY A 27 2.68 -1.37 -8.76
C GLY A 27 3.05 -2.80 -8.37
N ILE A 28 3.90 -2.98 -7.34
CA ILE A 28 4.30 -4.31 -6.86
C ILE A 28 3.28 -4.83 -5.85
N THR A 29 2.88 -6.08 -6.02
CA THR A 29 1.94 -6.78 -5.14
C THR A 29 2.57 -8.11 -4.68
N MET A 30 2.31 -8.49 -3.44
CA MET A 30 2.78 -9.73 -2.84
C MET A 30 1.59 -10.48 -2.26
N ASN A 31 1.51 -11.79 -2.53
CA ASN A 31 0.59 -12.68 -1.84
C ASN A 31 1.18 -13.09 -0.49
N VAL A 32 0.37 -13.00 0.56
CA VAL A 32 0.70 -13.49 1.90
C VAL A 32 0.07 -14.88 2.08
N GLU A 33 0.83 -15.92 1.74
CA GLU A 33 0.36 -17.32 1.65
C GLU A 33 -0.36 -17.81 2.91
N SER A 34 0.07 -17.38 4.09
CA SER A 34 -0.51 -17.80 5.37
C SER A 34 -1.94 -17.28 5.62
N THR A 35 -2.38 -16.29 4.84
CA THR A 35 -3.66 -15.58 5.06
C THR A 35 -4.48 -15.35 3.79
N GLU A 36 -4.01 -15.85 2.64
CA GLU A 36 -4.66 -15.69 1.32
C GLU A 36 -5.01 -14.23 0.95
N VAL A 37 -4.23 -13.25 1.45
CA VAL A 37 -4.41 -11.82 1.14
C VAL A 37 -3.25 -11.27 0.32
N PHE A 38 -3.53 -10.24 -0.45
CA PHE A 38 -2.52 -9.44 -1.14
C PHE A 38 -2.14 -8.19 -0.33
N VAL A 39 -0.85 -7.89 -0.32
CA VAL A 39 -0.29 -6.63 0.19
C VAL A 39 0.45 -5.93 -0.93
N HIS A 40 0.41 -4.61 -0.93
CA HIS A 40 0.95 -3.80 -2.01
C HIS A 40 2.16 -3.02 -1.51
N GLU A 41 3.23 -3.00 -2.30
CA GLU A 41 4.38 -2.18 -1.96
C GLU A 41 4.02 -0.71 -2.17
N VAL A 42 4.37 0.09 -1.16
CA VAL A 42 4.17 1.53 -1.15
C VAL A 42 5.46 2.25 -0.74
N GLU A 43 5.65 3.46 -1.26
CA GLU A 43 6.71 4.38 -0.87
C GLU A 43 6.13 5.54 -0.05
N ILE A 44 6.77 5.91 1.05
CA ILE A 44 6.39 7.14 1.78
C ILE A 44 6.81 8.35 0.94
N VAL A 45 5.86 9.20 0.59
CA VAL A 45 6.11 10.36 -0.28
C VAL A 45 6.28 11.68 0.47
N GLU A 46 5.88 11.72 1.74
CA GLU A 46 5.93 12.95 2.56
C GLU A 46 6.30 12.65 4.02
N GLY A 47 7.10 13.53 4.63
CA GLY A 47 7.40 13.51 6.06
C GLY A 47 8.48 12.53 6.49
N ILE A 48 8.43 12.10 7.75
CA ILE A 48 9.44 11.22 8.34
C ILE A 48 9.39 9.85 7.65
N GLY A 49 10.55 9.39 7.19
CA GLY A 49 10.66 8.11 6.48
C GLY A 49 10.35 8.22 4.98
N GLN A 50 10.28 9.42 4.41
CA GLN A 50 10.19 9.61 2.96
C GLN A 50 11.20 8.73 2.20
N SER A 51 10.78 8.19 1.06
CA SER A 51 11.49 7.21 0.23
C SER A 51 11.65 5.81 0.83
N ASN A 52 11.20 5.56 2.06
CA ASN A 52 11.12 4.19 2.58
C ASN A 52 9.99 3.43 1.90
N ARG A 53 10.27 2.17 1.58
CA ARG A 53 9.33 1.24 0.96
C ARG A 53 8.97 0.10 1.90
N TYR A 54 7.72 -0.31 1.85
CA TYR A 54 7.21 -1.43 2.62
C TYR A 54 5.93 -1.98 2.01
N TYR A 55 5.58 -3.21 2.37
CA TYR A 55 4.30 -3.81 1.99
C TYR A 55 3.19 -3.37 2.95
N HIS A 56 2.08 -2.91 2.39
CA HIS A 56 0.94 -2.42 3.14
C HIS A 56 -0.36 -3.08 2.68
N ASN A 57 -1.22 -3.43 3.64
CA ASN A 57 -2.61 -3.76 3.34
C ASN A 57 -3.40 -2.46 3.19
N LEU A 58 -3.73 -2.12 1.94
CA LEU A 58 -4.39 -0.87 1.57
C LEU A 58 -5.86 -0.80 2.03
N ASP A 59 -6.50 -1.89 2.44
CA ASP A 59 -7.85 -1.85 3.05
C ASP A 59 -7.86 -1.13 4.39
N THR A 60 -6.69 -0.97 5.00
CA THR A 60 -6.53 -0.19 6.22
C THR A 60 -6.28 1.30 5.96
N ALA A 61 -6.02 1.69 4.71
CA ALA A 61 -5.70 3.06 4.33
C ALA A 61 -6.88 3.73 3.59
N LYS A 62 -6.80 5.05 3.42
CA LYS A 62 -7.81 5.83 2.67
C LYS A 62 -7.18 6.38 1.39
N PRO A 63 -7.76 6.13 0.20
CA PRO A 63 -7.31 6.78 -1.03
C PRO A 63 -7.51 8.30 -0.93
N ILE A 64 -6.63 9.07 -1.58
CA ILE A 64 -6.66 10.54 -1.62
C ILE A 64 -6.52 11.08 -3.04
#